data_AF-A0A9N9LD28-F1
#
_entry.id   AF-A0A9N9LD28-F1
#
_cell.length_a   1.000
_cell.length_b   1.000
_cell.length_c   1.000
_cell.angle_alpha   90.00
_cell.angle_beta   90.00
_cell.angle_gamma   90.00
#
_symmetry.space_group_name_H-M   'P 1'
#
loop_
_entity.id
_entity.type
_entity.pdbx_description
1 polymer ?
#
loop_
_entity_poly.entity_id
_entity_poly.type
_entity_poly.pdbx_seq_one_letter_code
_entity_poly.pdbx_strand_id
1 'polypeptide(L)'
;MAPSKTPIGIRMSVIYTIYFLYFEAPMAALGTYLIAFDPIKFLQGTVPTAAMIFDETYKIEPLTMMMMTNIGALYLLFAIFEGAVLRVTKEKIVWKTVLAAMAVCDIGHLYAVYAIAPAHAFQVLAWNSYEWINYGTLVMGLLLRVSFLLGIGRN
;
A
#
# COMPACT_ATOMS: atom_id res chain seq x y z
N MET A 1 24.50 -34.48 -15.86
CA MET A 1 23.29 -33.89 -15.26
C MET A 1 23.72 -32.92 -14.17
N ALA A 2 23.45 -31.62 -14.32
CA ALA A 2 23.70 -30.66 -13.24
C ALA A 2 22.72 -30.94 -12.09
N PRO A 3 23.16 -30.86 -10.81
CA PRO A 3 22.26 -31.07 -9.69
C PRO A 3 21.16 -30.01 -9.72
N SER A 4 19.89 -30.45 -9.74
CA SER A 4 18.77 -29.53 -9.57
C SER A 4 18.88 -28.92 -8.18
N LYS A 5 19.06 -27.61 -8.11
CA LYS A 5 18.99 -26.89 -6.84
C LYS A 5 17.54 -27.00 -6.38
N THR A 6 17.27 -27.82 -5.38
CA THR A 6 15.99 -27.84 -4.70
C THR A 6 15.67 -26.40 -4.28
N PRO A 7 14.52 -25.82 -4.68
CA PRO A 7 14.19 -24.46 -4.28
C PRO A 7 14.14 -24.43 -2.75
N ILE A 8 15.08 -23.70 -2.13
CA ILE A 8 15.03 -23.42 -0.70
C ILE A 8 13.85 -22.47 -0.54
N GLY A 9 12.68 -23.03 -0.24
CA GLY A 9 11.49 -22.24 0.08
C GLY A 9 11.80 -21.30 1.23
N ILE A 10 11.37 -20.05 1.10
CA ILE A 10 11.66 -19.00 2.10
C ILE A 10 10.99 -19.38 3.43
N ARG A 11 11.73 -19.40 4.54
CA ARG A 11 11.13 -19.39 5.88
C ARG A 11 10.96 -17.94 6.31
N MET A 12 9.78 -17.40 6.03
CA MET A 12 9.42 -16.02 6.37
C MET A 12 8.78 -15.96 7.75
N SER A 13 9.11 -14.92 8.51
CA SER A 13 8.38 -14.58 9.73
C SER A 13 6.89 -14.44 9.44
N VAL A 14 6.07 -14.95 10.35
CA VAL A 14 4.60 -15.00 10.20
C VAL A 14 4.01 -13.61 9.99
N ILE A 15 4.66 -12.55 10.51
CA ILE A 15 4.20 -11.17 10.33
C ILE A 15 4.14 -10.75 8.86
N TYR A 16 5.09 -11.17 8.02
CA TYR A 16 5.09 -10.82 6.59
C TYR A 16 3.95 -11.50 5.86
N THR A 17 3.69 -12.76 6.21
CA THR A 17 2.57 -13.52 5.65
C THR A 17 1.24 -12.88 6.04
N ILE A 18 1.04 -12.57 7.33
CA ILE A 18 -0.20 -11.94 7.82
C ILE A 18 -0.39 -10.58 7.14
N TYR A 19 0.65 -9.74 7.14
CA TYR A 19 0.53 -8.39 6.65
C TYR A 19 0.31 -8.36 5.14
N PHE A 20 1.27 -8.81 4.34
CA PHE A 20 1.19 -8.68 2.88
C PHE A 20 0.04 -9.52 2.31
N LEU A 21 -0.06 -10.79 2.70
CA LEU A 21 -0.99 -11.71 2.03
C LEU A 21 -2.42 -11.62 2.56
N TYR A 22 -2.64 -11.30 3.85
CA TYR A 22 -3.99 -11.36 4.44
C TYR A 22 -4.56 -10.02 4.83
N PHE A 23 -3.73 -9.05 5.19
CA PHE A 23 -4.19 -7.72 5.60
C PHE A 23 -4.15 -6.72 4.43
N GLU A 24 -3.00 -6.55 3.81
CA GLU A 24 -2.78 -5.49 2.83
C GLU A 24 -3.48 -5.77 1.49
N ALA A 25 -3.38 -7.00 0.99
CA ALA A 25 -4.07 -7.39 -0.25
C ALA A 25 -5.57 -7.02 -0.26
N PRO A 26 -6.40 -7.36 0.75
CA PRO A 26 -7.80 -6.91 0.78
C PRO A 26 -7.96 -5.41 1.05
N MET A 27 -7.09 -4.77 1.82
CA MET A 27 -7.17 -3.31 2.04
C MET A 27 -6.88 -2.52 0.76
N ALA A 28 -5.90 -2.94 -0.05
CA ALA A 28 -5.62 -2.34 -1.35
C ALA A 28 -6.80 -2.53 -2.31
N ALA A 29 -7.41 -3.72 -2.33
CA ALA A 29 -8.63 -3.97 -3.09
C ALA A 29 -9.80 -3.08 -2.63
N LEU A 30 -9.94 -2.87 -1.30
CA LEU A 30 -10.94 -1.95 -0.75
C LEU A 30 -10.70 -0.50 -1.19
N GLY A 31 -9.46 -0.03 -1.27
CA GLY A 31 -9.15 1.30 -1.79
C GLY A 31 -9.61 1.47 -3.24
N THR A 32 -9.39 0.45 -4.09
CA THR A 32 -9.91 0.41 -5.46
C THR A 32 -11.44 0.47 -5.49
N TYR A 33 -12.09 -0.32 -4.63
CA TYR A 33 -13.54 -0.34 -4.49
C TYR A 33 -14.09 1.04 -4.11
N LEU A 34 -13.48 1.70 -3.12
CA LEU A 34 -13.90 3.05 -2.71
C LEU A 34 -13.76 4.04 -3.86
N ILE A 35 -12.67 4.03 -4.62
CA ILE A 35 -12.55 4.90 -5.80
C ILE A 35 -13.69 4.67 -6.80
N ALA A 36 -14.07 3.42 -7.04
CA ALA A 36 -15.10 3.09 -8.04
C ALA A 36 -16.52 3.42 -7.58
N PHE A 37 -16.82 3.26 -6.29
CA PHE A 37 -18.20 3.29 -5.78
C PHE A 37 -18.47 4.38 -4.74
N ASP A 38 -17.45 4.87 -4.05
CA ASP A 38 -17.54 5.91 -3.02
C ASP A 38 -16.26 6.79 -3.00
N PRO A 39 -16.03 7.56 -4.09
CA PRO A 39 -14.76 8.27 -4.28
C PRO A 39 -14.59 9.42 -3.28
N ILE A 40 -15.68 9.97 -2.72
CA ILE A 40 -15.61 10.99 -1.67
C ILE A 40 -15.03 10.38 -0.39
N LYS A 41 -15.51 9.20 0.02
CA LYS A 41 -14.95 8.50 1.18
C LYS A 41 -13.49 8.10 0.97
N PHE A 42 -13.11 7.75 -0.26
CA PHE A 42 -11.70 7.56 -0.59
C PHE A 42 -10.87 8.83 -0.34
N LEU A 43 -11.34 9.98 -0.83
CA LEU A 43 -10.64 11.26 -0.61
C LEU A 43 -10.59 11.64 0.87
N GLN A 44 -11.67 11.43 1.63
CA GLN A 44 -11.68 11.67 3.08
C GLN A 44 -10.63 10.84 3.83
N GLY A 45 -10.34 9.62 3.35
CA GLY A 45 -9.30 8.77 3.91
C GLY A 45 -7.88 9.07 3.44
N THR A 46 -7.71 9.80 2.34
CA THR A 46 -6.41 9.94 1.64
C THR A 46 -5.88 11.35 1.56
N VAL A 47 -6.76 12.35 1.70
CA VAL A 47 -6.37 13.75 1.78
C VAL A 47 -6.12 14.10 3.26
N PRO A 48 -4.97 14.70 3.60
CA PRO A 48 -4.67 15.12 4.97
C PRO A 48 -5.76 16.07 5.47
N THR A 49 -6.19 15.90 6.72
CA THR A 49 -7.26 16.72 7.31
C THR A 49 -6.94 18.22 7.20
N ALA A 50 -5.67 18.59 7.38
CA ALA A 50 -5.19 19.97 7.26
C ALA A 50 -5.30 20.57 5.85
N ALA A 51 -5.44 19.74 4.81
CA ALA A 51 -5.57 20.15 3.40
C ALA A 51 -6.96 19.86 2.82
N MET A 52 -7.90 19.42 3.64
CA MET A 52 -9.25 19.05 3.20
C MET A 52 -10.09 20.30 2.92
N ILE A 53 -10.49 20.49 1.67
CA ILE A 53 -11.28 21.64 1.18
C ILE A 53 -12.63 21.23 0.59
N PHE A 54 -13.09 20.02 0.90
CA PHE A 54 -14.31 19.41 0.36
C PHE A 54 -15.10 18.73 1.47
N ASP A 55 -16.38 18.45 1.19
CA ASP A 55 -17.30 17.74 2.08
C ASP A 55 -18.01 16.59 1.34
N GLU A 56 -19.01 15.98 1.99
CA GLU A 56 -19.80 14.87 1.44
C GLU A 56 -20.60 15.23 0.18
N THR A 57 -20.84 16.52 -0.06
CA THR A 57 -21.60 17.01 -1.23
C THR A 57 -20.71 17.43 -2.39
N TYR A 58 -19.39 17.34 -2.22
CA TYR A 58 -18.42 17.76 -3.21
C TYR A 58 -18.57 16.96 -4.51
N LYS A 59 -18.55 17.67 -5.64
CA LYS A 59 -18.56 17.08 -6.98
C LYS A 59 -17.13 16.93 -7.47
N ILE A 60 -16.72 15.69 -7.67
CA ILE A 60 -15.36 15.38 -8.15
C ILE A 60 -15.26 15.75 -9.63
N GLU A 61 -14.31 16.62 -9.95
CA GLU A 61 -14.00 17.01 -11.31
C GLU A 61 -13.54 15.81 -12.17
N PRO A 62 -13.88 15.75 -13.47
CA PRO A 62 -13.49 14.62 -14.33
C PRO A 62 -12.00 14.32 -14.35
N LEU A 63 -11.16 15.36 -14.31
CA LEU A 63 -9.70 15.21 -14.24
C LEU A 63 -9.27 14.49 -12.95
N THR A 64 -9.80 14.91 -11.81
CA THR A 64 -9.54 14.29 -10.51
C THR A 64 -10.01 12.85 -10.50
N MET A 65 -11.21 12.56 -11.04
CA MET A 65 -11.74 11.21 -11.13
C MET A 65 -10.88 10.29 -12.02
N MET A 66 -10.36 10.81 -13.13
CA MET A 66 -9.42 10.07 -13.99
C MET A 66 -8.11 9.74 -13.23
N MET A 67 -7.55 10.70 -12.49
CA MET A 67 -6.36 10.47 -11.67
C MET A 67 -6.61 9.45 -10.56
N MET A 68 -7.74 9.56 -9.86
CA MET A 68 -8.15 8.61 -8.83
C MET A 68 -8.32 7.20 -9.41
N THR A 69 -8.93 7.08 -10.60
CA THR A 69 -9.10 5.77 -11.26
C THR A 69 -7.75 5.12 -11.58
N ASN A 70 -6.76 5.89 -12.02
CA ASN A 70 -5.39 5.38 -12.20
C ASN A 70 -4.75 4.93 -10.87
N ILE A 71 -4.98 5.66 -9.78
CA ILE A 71 -4.54 5.24 -8.43
C ILE A 71 -5.25 3.94 -8.02
N GLY A 72 -6.55 3.81 -8.29
CA GLY A 72 -7.31 2.59 -8.04
C GLY A 72 -6.76 1.39 -8.82
N ALA A 73 -6.37 1.59 -10.08
CA ALA A 73 -5.71 0.54 -10.85
C ALA A 73 -4.37 0.09 -10.21
N LEU A 74 -3.59 1.02 -9.64
CA LEU A 74 -2.38 0.68 -8.89
C LEU A 74 -2.68 -0.09 -7.60
N TYR A 75 -3.76 0.27 -6.88
CA TYR A 75 -4.17 -0.44 -5.68
C TYR A 75 -4.68 -1.86 -5.99
N LEU A 76 -5.37 -2.04 -7.11
CA LEU A 76 -5.73 -3.37 -7.59
C LEU A 76 -4.50 -4.19 -7.99
N LEU A 77 -3.51 -3.54 -8.61
CA LEU A 77 -2.23 -4.18 -8.92
C LEU A 77 -1.52 -4.67 -7.64
N PHE A 78 -1.53 -3.86 -6.58
CA PHE A 78 -1.02 -4.26 -5.26
C PHE A 78 -1.75 -5.48 -4.72
N ALA A 79 -3.09 -5.45 -4.73
CA ALA A 79 -3.92 -6.57 -4.29
C ALA A 79 -3.66 -7.86 -5.07
N ILE A 80 -3.39 -7.77 -6.38
CA ILE A 80 -3.06 -8.94 -7.22
C ILE A 80 -1.63 -9.43 -6.94
N PHE A 81 -0.67 -8.53 -6.78
CA PHE A 81 0.69 -8.92 -6.45
C PHE A 81 0.76 -9.68 -5.14
N GLU A 82 0.13 -9.17 -4.09
CA GLU A 82 0.15 -9.83 -2.79
C GLU A 82 -0.84 -10.99 -2.69
N GLY A 83 -2.06 -10.81 -3.21
CA GLY A 83 -3.12 -11.80 -3.15
C GLY A 83 -2.97 -12.97 -4.13
N ALA A 84 -2.22 -12.81 -5.22
CA ALA A 84 -2.03 -13.87 -6.21
C ALA A 84 -0.54 -14.17 -6.45
N VAL A 85 0.24 -13.20 -6.92
CA VAL A 85 1.63 -13.45 -7.37
C VAL A 85 2.50 -14.00 -6.24
N LEU A 86 2.47 -13.37 -5.07
CA LEU A 86 3.25 -13.82 -3.91
C LEU A 86 2.74 -15.13 -3.30
N ARG A 87 1.47 -15.50 -3.54
CA ARG A 87 0.92 -16.79 -3.09
C ARG A 87 1.33 -17.98 -3.97
N VAL A 88 1.52 -17.75 -5.27
CA VAL A 88 1.86 -18.84 -6.21
C VAL A 88 3.36 -19.13 -6.27
N THR A 89 4.20 -18.22 -5.80
CA THR A 89 5.67 -18.36 -5.84
C THR A 89 6.27 -18.56 -4.46
N LYS A 90 7.28 -19.43 -4.38
CA LYS A 90 8.13 -19.60 -3.18
C LYS A 90 9.53 -18.99 -3.40
N GLU A 91 9.75 -18.34 -4.53
CA GLU A 91 11.06 -17.81 -4.91
C GLU A 91 11.36 -16.48 -4.21
N LYS A 92 12.46 -16.45 -3.43
CA LYS A 92 12.90 -15.28 -2.66
C LYS A 92 13.13 -14.05 -3.53
N ILE A 93 13.63 -14.26 -4.75
CA ILE A 93 13.89 -13.17 -5.68
C ILE A 93 12.59 -12.49 -6.13
N VAL A 94 11.52 -13.24 -6.36
CA VAL A 94 10.23 -12.68 -6.79
C VAL A 94 9.64 -11.82 -5.68
N TRP A 95 9.63 -12.34 -4.44
CA TRP A 95 9.21 -11.58 -3.26
C TRP A 95 9.97 -10.27 -3.10
N LYS A 96 11.31 -10.31 -3.20
CA LYS A 96 12.13 -9.09 -3.10
C LYS A 96 11.78 -8.08 -4.20
N THR A 97 11.68 -8.54 -5.45
CA THR A 97 11.43 -7.63 -6.57
C THR A 97 10.06 -6.98 -6.47
N VAL A 98 9.02 -7.75 -6.15
CA VAL A 98 7.66 -7.24 -5.96
C VAL A 98 7.61 -6.24 -4.80
N LEU A 99 8.10 -6.62 -3.62
CA LEU A 99 8.06 -5.73 -2.45
C LEU A 99 8.93 -4.48 -2.62
N ALA A 100 10.03 -4.56 -3.37
CA ALA A 100 10.83 -3.38 -3.72
C ALA A 100 10.07 -2.43 -4.66
N ALA A 101 9.39 -2.97 -5.69
CA ALA A 101 8.57 -2.15 -6.57
C ALA A 101 7.41 -1.47 -5.83
N MET A 102 6.77 -2.20 -4.91
CA MET A 102 5.69 -1.65 -4.08
C MET A 102 6.19 -0.58 -3.11
N ALA A 103 7.36 -0.77 -2.49
CA ALA A 103 7.96 0.24 -1.61
C ALA A 103 8.22 1.58 -2.33
N VAL A 104 8.53 1.56 -3.63
CA VAL A 104 8.66 2.80 -4.43
C VAL A 104 7.32 3.53 -4.52
N CYS A 105 6.22 2.81 -4.70
CA CYS A 105 4.88 3.42 -4.71
C CYS A 105 4.51 3.97 -3.33
N ASP A 106 4.82 3.24 -2.26
CA ASP A 106 4.55 3.68 -0.88
C ASP A 106 5.24 5.02 -0.58
N ILE A 107 6.50 5.16 -0.99
CA ILE A 107 7.25 6.42 -0.88
C ILE A 107 6.57 7.53 -1.69
N GLY A 108 6.08 7.22 -2.89
CA GLY A 108 5.31 8.17 -3.71
C GLY A 108 4.04 8.67 -3.01
N HIS A 109 3.29 7.78 -2.36
CA HIS A 109 2.08 8.15 -1.62
C HIS A 109 2.40 9.01 -0.39
N LEU A 110 3.44 8.67 0.38
CA LEU A 110 3.89 9.48 1.51
C LEU A 110 4.39 10.86 1.05
N TYR A 111 5.11 10.91 -0.07
CA TYR A 111 5.53 12.18 -0.66
C TYR A 111 4.34 13.04 -1.09
N ALA A 112 3.30 12.45 -1.67
CA ALA A 112 2.09 13.19 -2.05
C ALA A 112 1.43 13.85 -0.83
N VAL A 113 1.33 13.14 0.30
CA VAL A 113 0.83 13.68 1.57
C VAL A 113 1.72 14.83 2.07
N TYR A 114 3.05 14.61 2.08
CA TYR A 114 4.01 15.64 2.49
C TYR A 114 3.94 16.89 1.61
N ALA A 115 3.78 16.74 0.29
CA ALA A 115 3.78 17.85 -0.65
C ALA A 115 2.61 18.82 -0.43
N ILE A 116 1.45 18.33 0.03
CA ILE A 116 0.26 19.15 0.25
C ILE A 116 0.06 19.57 1.71
N ALA A 117 0.63 18.82 2.67
CA ALA A 117 0.49 19.10 4.09
C ALA A 117 1.78 18.76 4.87
N PRO A 118 2.90 19.47 4.63
CA PRO A 118 4.23 19.05 5.09
C PRO A 118 4.36 19.01 6.62
N ALA A 119 3.76 19.98 7.32
CA ALA A 119 3.76 20.00 8.78
C ALA A 119 2.89 18.86 9.37
N HIS A 120 1.68 18.67 8.82
CA HIS A 120 0.73 17.65 9.29
C HIS A 120 1.20 16.22 9.01
N ALA A 121 1.95 16.02 7.92
CA ALA A 121 2.52 14.73 7.55
C ALA A 121 3.42 14.12 8.64
N PHE A 122 4.01 14.94 9.51
CA PHE A 122 4.83 14.48 10.63
C PHE A 122 4.13 14.57 12.00
N GLN A 123 2.93 15.16 12.06
CA GLN A 123 2.14 15.29 13.29
C GLN A 123 1.29 14.04 13.52
N VAL A 124 1.93 12.90 13.70
CA VAL A 124 1.28 11.58 13.84
C VAL A 124 0.22 11.54 14.95
N LEU A 125 0.42 12.31 16.03
CA LEU A 125 -0.55 12.41 17.13
C LEU A 125 -1.80 13.25 16.78
N ALA A 126 -1.74 14.06 15.74
CA ALA A 126 -2.86 14.87 15.25
C ALA A 126 -3.68 14.16 14.17
N TRP A 127 -3.26 12.96 13.74
CA TRP A 127 -3.99 12.18 12.76
C TRP A 127 -5.31 11.67 13.31
N ASN A 128 -6.37 11.83 12.51
CA ASN A 128 -7.67 11.27 12.82
C ASN A 128 -7.72 9.75 12.54
N SER A 129 -8.85 9.12 12.83
CA SER A 129 -9.03 7.67 12.63
C SER A 129 -8.83 7.21 11.18
N TYR A 130 -9.25 8.01 10.19
CA TYR A 130 -9.09 7.69 8.77
C TYR A 130 -7.62 7.81 8.34
N GLU A 131 -6.92 8.84 8.81
CA GLU A 131 -5.50 9.05 8.54
C GLU A 131 -4.66 7.94 9.18
N TRP A 132 -5.01 7.45 10.37
CA TRP A 132 -4.36 6.28 10.96
C TRP A 132 -4.60 5.00 10.15
N ILE A 133 -5.82 4.77 9.67
CA ILE A 133 -6.13 3.61 8.83
C ILE A 133 -5.34 3.68 7.52
N ASN A 134 -5.23 4.85 6.90
CA ASN A 134 -4.56 4.98 5.61
C ASN A 134 -3.04 5.19 5.74
N TYR A 135 -2.59 6.29 6.35
CA TYR A 135 -1.17 6.61 6.48
C TYR A 135 -0.45 5.68 7.45
N GLY A 136 -1.11 5.29 8.54
CA GLY A 136 -0.52 4.35 9.51
C GLY A 136 -0.25 2.98 8.88
N THR A 137 -1.20 2.44 8.10
CA THR A 137 -0.99 1.18 7.37
C THR A 137 0.04 1.37 6.26
N LEU A 138 0.00 2.46 5.52
CA LEU A 138 1.01 2.78 4.50
C LEU A 138 2.44 2.79 5.06
N VAL A 139 2.67 3.49 6.18
CA VAL A 139 3.97 3.54 6.87
C VAL A 139 4.36 2.15 7.38
N MET A 140 3.42 1.40 7.98
CA MET A 140 3.70 0.03 8.45
C MET A 140 4.10 -0.90 7.30
N GLY A 141 3.39 -0.83 6.17
CA GLY A 141 3.67 -1.61 4.98
C GLY A 141 5.06 -1.31 4.42
N LEU A 142 5.40 -0.03 4.28
CA LEU A 142 6.74 0.38 3.86
C LEU A 142 7.83 -0.14 4.81
N LEU A 143 7.63 -0.03 6.12
CA LEU A 143 8.59 -0.52 7.12
C LEU A 143 8.80 -2.04 7.03
N LEU A 144 7.71 -2.80 6.85
CA LEU A 144 7.80 -4.27 6.67
C LEU A 144 8.49 -4.63 5.36
N ARG A 145 8.21 -3.90 4.27
CA ARG A 145 8.88 -4.11 2.97
C ARG A 145 10.37 -3.86 3.08
N VAL A 146 10.77 -2.74 3.68
CA VAL A 146 12.19 -2.40 3.90
C VAL A 146 12.85 -3.45 4.80
N SER A 147 12.21 -3.84 5.91
CA SER A 147 12.72 -4.87 6.81
C SER A 147 12.91 -6.21 6.09
N PHE A 148 11.93 -6.61 5.29
CA PHE A 148 12.03 -7.78 4.44
C PHE A 148 13.22 -7.64 3.49
N LEU A 149 13.33 -6.56 2.73
CA LEU A 149 14.42 -6.36 1.77
C LEU A 149 15.81 -6.42 2.41
N LEU A 150 15.96 -5.86 3.62
CA LEU A 150 17.20 -5.91 4.42
C LEU A 150 17.53 -7.30 4.99
N GLY A 151 16.62 -8.27 4.90
CA GLY A 151 16.87 -9.64 5.37
C GLY A 151 16.35 -9.92 6.77
N ILE A 152 15.68 -8.96 7.41
CA ILE A 152 15.16 -9.12 8.76
C ILE A 152 13.99 -10.12 8.72
N GLY A 153 14.02 -11.17 9.55
CA GLY A 153 12.92 -12.13 9.67
C GLY A 153 12.64 -12.99 8.42
N ARG A 154 13.58 -13.12 7.47
CA ARG A 154 13.46 -14.00 6.29
C ARG A 154 14.71 -14.84 6.06
N ASN A 155 14.85 -15.93 6.82
CA ASN A 155 15.96 -16.88 6.68
C ASN A 155 15.70 -17.84 5.53
#